data_AF-A0A7M7SVJ8-F1
#
_entry.id   AF-A0A7M7SVJ8-F1
#
_cell.length_a   1.000
_cell.length_b   1.000
_cell.length_c   1.000
_cell.angle_alpha   90.00
_cell.angle_beta   90.00
_cell.angle_gamma   90.00
#
_symmetry.space_group_name_H-M   'P 1'
#
loop_
_entity.id
_entity.type
_entity.pdbx_description
1 polymer ?
#
loop_
_entity_poly.entity_id
_entity_poly.type
_entity_poly.pdbx_seq_one_letter_code
_entity_poly.pdbx_strand_id
1 'polypeptide(L)'
;MQLQVKVKPDSNGFYKQTMKQAYPSQEQLDPEKNYKMDDKEKGLMFLFNMSKDRKGSDVDVRNIQHVFTEIGYEIETHSDLTAEDLQDKLETFAGYVRHHYMPSAVFVIMGNGSSTGIHCTDEPVTYKFIENKVSRMKYMKGKPKMIFFQGNREKAKEETEADIDMEISDASDLLVVHSTTSDLGGVEI
;
A
#
# COMPACT_ATOMS: atom_id res chain seq x y z
N MET A 1 -23.60 13.08 10.65
CA MET A 1 -23.50 11.98 11.64
C MET A 1 -22.94 10.76 10.91
N GLN A 2 -21.63 10.49 10.99
CA GLN A 2 -21.05 9.29 10.39
C GLN A 2 -21.53 8.07 11.20
N LEU A 3 -22.30 7.20 10.56
CA LEU A 3 -22.55 5.85 11.07
C LEU A 3 -21.22 5.10 11.02
N GLN A 4 -20.42 5.17 12.09
CA GLN A 4 -19.43 4.14 12.34
C GLN A 4 -20.21 2.85 12.59
N VAL A 5 -20.38 2.05 11.55
CA VAL A 5 -20.80 0.66 11.70
C VAL A 5 -19.74 0.01 12.58
N LYS A 6 -20.08 -0.28 13.84
CA LYS A 6 -19.19 -1.02 14.75
C LYS A 6 -19.14 -2.47 14.30
N VAL A 7 -18.35 -2.71 13.26
CA VAL A 7 -18.03 -4.04 12.77
C VAL A 7 -16.99 -4.63 13.73
N LYS A 8 -17.36 -5.68 14.46
CA LYS A 8 -16.43 -6.39 15.35
C LYS A 8 -15.85 -7.61 14.63
N PRO A 9 -14.55 -7.90 14.80
CA PRO A 9 -13.98 -9.16 14.36
C PRO A 9 -14.52 -10.34 15.20
N ASP A 10 -14.30 -11.56 14.72
CA ASP A 10 -14.58 -12.78 15.49
C ASP A 10 -13.57 -13.00 16.64
N SER A 11 -13.71 -14.11 17.38
CA SER A 11 -12.83 -14.44 18.50
C SER A 11 -11.35 -14.60 18.13
N ASN A 12 -11.04 -14.79 16.85
CA ASN A 12 -9.69 -14.95 16.33
C ASN A 12 -9.17 -13.65 15.69
N GLY A 13 -9.94 -12.56 15.74
CA GLY A 13 -9.56 -11.28 15.14
C GLY A 13 -9.92 -11.16 13.66
N PHE A 14 -10.67 -12.11 13.07
CA PHE A 14 -10.99 -12.07 11.64
C PHE A 14 -12.27 -11.28 11.33
N TYR A 15 -12.19 -10.42 10.30
CA TYR A 15 -13.35 -9.85 9.65
C TYR A 15 -13.90 -10.83 8.61
N LYS A 16 -15.23 -10.99 8.60
CA LYS A 16 -15.94 -11.98 7.75
C LYS A 16 -17.19 -11.38 7.08
N GLN A 17 -17.39 -10.08 7.24
CA GLN A 17 -18.61 -9.43 6.77
C GLN A 17 -18.49 -9.23 5.27
N THR A 18 -19.57 -9.54 4.55
CA THR A 18 -19.69 -9.17 3.16
C THR A 18 -19.90 -7.67 3.05
N MET A 19 -19.12 -7.00 2.20
CA MET A 19 -19.29 -5.57 1.98
C MET A 19 -20.37 -5.33 0.95
N LYS A 20 -21.35 -4.48 1.30
CA LYS A 20 -22.39 -4.09 0.35
C LYS A 20 -21.78 -3.18 -0.71
N GLN A 21 -22.09 -3.45 -1.96
CA GLN A 21 -21.74 -2.57 -3.07
C GLN A 21 -22.26 -1.16 -2.79
N ALA A 22 -21.40 -0.17 -2.96
CA ALA A 22 -21.78 1.23 -2.89
C ALA A 22 -22.54 1.64 -4.16
N TYR A 23 -23.56 2.48 -4.00
CA TYR A 23 -24.28 3.12 -5.09
C TYR A 23 -23.92 4.61 -5.09
N PRO A 24 -22.85 5.02 -5.80
CA PRO A 24 -22.40 6.40 -5.80
C PRO A 24 -23.45 7.33 -6.44
N SER A 25 -23.48 8.58 -5.99
CA SER A 25 -24.29 9.63 -6.61
C SER A 25 -23.73 10.02 -7.98
N GLN A 26 -24.53 10.74 -8.79
CA GLN A 26 -24.07 11.26 -10.08
C GLN A 26 -22.86 12.20 -9.94
N GLU A 27 -22.78 12.97 -8.84
CA GLU A 27 -21.63 13.82 -8.55
C GLU A 27 -20.36 13.01 -8.26
N GLN A 28 -20.48 11.87 -7.56
CA GLN A 28 -19.36 10.97 -7.30
C GLN A 28 -18.89 10.22 -8.56
N LEU A 29 -19.76 10.12 -9.57
CA LEU A 29 -19.46 9.52 -10.87
C LEU A 29 -19.00 10.54 -11.92
N ASP A 30 -18.93 11.83 -11.57
CA ASP A 30 -18.48 12.88 -12.48
C ASP A 30 -16.99 12.69 -12.82
N PRO A 31 -16.65 12.30 -14.07
CA PRO A 31 -15.27 11.96 -14.44
C PRO A 31 -14.38 13.20 -14.60
N GLU A 32 -14.95 14.41 -14.64
CA GLU A 32 -14.19 15.67 -14.64
C GLU A 32 -13.68 16.03 -13.24
N LYS A 33 -14.27 15.42 -12.20
CA LYS A 33 -13.97 15.72 -10.79
C LYS A 33 -13.39 14.56 -10.02
N ASN A 34 -13.67 13.32 -10.43
CA ASN A 34 -13.30 12.11 -9.69
C ASN A 34 -12.62 11.09 -10.60
N TYR A 35 -11.77 10.26 -10.00
CA TYR A 35 -11.25 9.08 -10.69
C TYR A 35 -12.40 8.14 -11.07
N LYS A 36 -12.34 7.65 -12.31
CA LYS A 36 -13.26 6.61 -12.79
C LYS A 36 -12.99 5.29 -12.05
N MET A 37 -13.86 4.98 -11.09
CA MET A 37 -13.75 3.81 -10.19
C MET A 37 -15.07 3.00 -10.15
N ASP A 38 -15.89 3.09 -11.19
CA ASP A 38 -17.21 2.46 -11.31
C ASP A 38 -17.16 0.99 -11.78
N ASP A 39 -16.02 0.52 -12.28
CA ASP A 39 -15.82 -0.88 -12.70
C ASP A 39 -15.91 -1.86 -11.53
N LYS A 40 -16.45 -3.06 -11.74
CA LYS A 40 -16.55 -4.08 -10.68
C LYS A 40 -15.16 -4.46 -10.12
N GLU A 41 -14.19 -4.62 -11.02
CA GLU A 41 -12.80 -4.88 -10.69
C GLU A 41 -12.13 -3.56 -10.32
N LYS A 42 -11.62 -3.45 -9.10
CA LYS A 42 -11.01 -2.21 -8.61
C LYS A 42 -9.53 -2.13 -8.90
N GLY A 43 -8.87 -3.27 -9.05
CA GLY A 43 -7.47 -3.29 -9.44
C GLY A 43 -6.74 -4.51 -8.96
N LEU A 44 -5.42 -4.45 -9.14
CA LEU A 44 -4.51 -5.43 -8.56
C LEU A 44 -3.92 -4.88 -7.27
N MET A 45 -3.64 -5.78 -6.35
CA MET A 45 -2.98 -5.48 -5.08
C MET A 45 -1.73 -6.33 -4.90
N PHE A 46 -0.62 -5.68 -4.56
CA PHE A 46 0.60 -6.33 -4.10
C PHE A 46 0.63 -6.33 -2.58
N LEU A 47 0.60 -7.50 -1.94
CA LEU A 47 0.64 -7.65 -0.49
C LEU A 47 1.94 -8.35 -0.09
N PHE A 48 2.84 -7.62 0.56
CA PHE A 48 4.09 -8.16 1.08
C PHE A 48 4.08 -8.16 2.61
N ASN A 49 4.44 -9.29 3.21
CA ASN A 49 4.54 -9.45 4.66
C ASN A 49 5.84 -10.12 5.09
N MET A 50 6.66 -9.42 5.86
CA MET A 50 7.71 -10.04 6.66
C MET A 50 7.08 -10.58 7.94
N SER A 51 7.00 -11.90 8.05
CA SER A 51 6.25 -12.57 9.13
C SER A 51 7.11 -12.85 10.36
N LYS A 52 8.43 -12.98 10.16
CA LYS A 52 9.37 -13.33 11.22
C LYS A 52 9.28 -12.35 12.41
N ASP A 53 9.10 -12.90 13.61
CA ASP A 53 8.98 -12.20 14.89
C ASP A 53 7.82 -11.18 14.98
N ARG A 54 6.88 -11.20 14.02
CA ARG A 54 5.73 -10.28 13.95
C ARG A 54 4.42 -11.01 14.22
N LYS A 55 4.25 -11.46 15.47
CA LYS A 55 3.03 -12.15 15.92
C LYS A 55 1.78 -11.30 15.64
N GLY A 56 0.78 -11.89 14.98
CA GLY A 56 -0.45 -11.21 14.58
C GLY A 56 -0.43 -10.64 13.17
N SER A 57 0.74 -10.57 12.51
CA SER A 57 0.81 -10.13 11.10
C SER A 57 0.04 -11.05 10.16
N ASP A 58 -0.10 -12.34 10.50
CA ASP A 58 -0.93 -13.29 9.78
C ASP A 58 -2.42 -12.95 9.86
N VAL A 59 -2.86 -12.39 11.00
CA VAL A 59 -4.22 -11.87 11.18
C VAL A 59 -4.43 -10.62 10.33
N ASP A 60 -3.44 -9.72 10.31
CA ASP A 60 -3.47 -8.53 9.45
C ASP A 60 -3.57 -8.92 7.97
N VAL A 61 -2.70 -9.82 7.48
CA VAL A 61 -2.73 -10.35 6.10
C VAL A 61 -4.12 -10.87 5.75
N ARG A 62 -4.71 -11.72 6.60
CA ARG A 62 -6.04 -12.30 6.35
C ARG A 62 -7.14 -11.25 6.31
N ASN A 63 -7.09 -10.28 7.21
CA ASN A 63 -8.08 -9.20 7.25
C ASN A 63 -7.97 -8.27 6.05
N ILE A 64 -6.74 -7.93 5.64
CA ILE A 64 -6.48 -7.16 4.43
C ILE A 64 -6.99 -7.92 3.21
N GLN A 65 -6.67 -9.21 3.09
CA GLN A 65 -7.14 -10.05 2.00
C GLN A 65 -8.67 -10.08 1.94
N HIS A 66 -9.34 -10.29 3.07
CA HIS A 66 -10.80 -10.28 3.16
C HIS A 66 -11.38 -8.95 2.67
N VAL A 67 -10.94 -7.84 3.26
CA VAL A 67 -11.49 -6.51 2.95
C VAL A 67 -11.24 -6.12 1.50
N PHE A 68 -10.01 -6.25 0.99
CA PHE A 68 -9.70 -5.82 -0.38
C PHE A 68 -10.32 -6.72 -1.44
N THR A 69 -10.49 -8.02 -1.16
CA THR A 69 -11.25 -8.92 -2.04
C THR A 69 -12.72 -8.50 -2.10
N GLU A 70 -13.34 -8.19 -0.95
CA GLU A 70 -14.72 -7.71 -0.88
C GLU A 70 -14.93 -6.34 -1.57
N ILE A 71 -13.89 -5.50 -1.63
CA ILE A 71 -13.91 -4.24 -2.40
C ILE A 71 -13.84 -4.51 -3.92
N GLY A 72 -13.21 -5.62 -4.33
CA GLY A 72 -13.04 -6.01 -5.73
C GLY A 72 -11.60 -5.95 -6.25
N TYR A 73 -10.60 -6.06 -5.37
CA TYR A 73 -9.20 -6.21 -5.77
C TYR A 73 -8.82 -7.68 -5.92
N GLU A 74 -7.95 -7.96 -6.89
CA GLU A 74 -7.22 -9.23 -6.97
C GLU A 74 -5.85 -9.08 -6.30
N ILE A 75 -5.51 -10.01 -5.41
CA ILE A 75 -4.39 -9.84 -4.49
C ILE A 75 -3.29 -10.85 -4.79
N GLU A 76 -2.09 -10.36 -5.11
CA GLU A 76 -0.86 -11.14 -5.18
C GLU A 76 -0.12 -11.01 -3.85
N THR A 77 0.04 -12.12 -3.12
CA THR A 77 0.63 -12.12 -1.77
C THR A 77 2.02 -12.74 -1.78
N HIS A 78 2.97 -12.07 -1.12
CA HIS A 78 4.35 -12.48 -0.94
C HIS A 78 4.74 -12.41 0.53
N SER A 79 5.69 -13.24 0.97
CA SER A 79 6.16 -13.21 2.35
C SER A 79 7.63 -13.58 2.45
N ASP A 80 8.31 -12.98 3.43
CA ASP A 80 9.66 -13.35 3.84
C ASP A 80 10.68 -13.44 2.68
N LEU A 81 10.68 -12.42 1.81
CA LEU A 81 11.56 -12.33 0.65
C LEU A 81 12.94 -11.76 1.01
N THR A 82 13.93 -11.97 0.16
CA THR A 82 15.15 -11.14 0.11
C THR A 82 14.84 -9.76 -0.47
N ALA A 83 15.76 -8.81 -0.32
CA ALA A 83 15.62 -7.51 -0.94
C ALA A 83 15.59 -7.59 -2.48
N GLU A 84 16.40 -8.47 -3.08
CA GLU A 84 16.41 -8.73 -4.53
C GLU A 84 15.06 -9.29 -4.99
N ASP A 85 14.57 -10.34 -4.33
CA ASP A 85 13.29 -10.95 -4.68
C ASP A 85 12.12 -9.97 -4.53
N LEU A 86 12.11 -9.13 -3.48
CA LEU A 86 11.08 -8.11 -3.31
C LEU A 86 11.10 -7.09 -4.46
N GLN A 87 12.29 -6.61 -4.84
CA GLN A 87 12.44 -5.67 -5.95
C GLN A 87 11.99 -6.28 -7.27
N ASP A 88 12.36 -7.52 -7.56
CA ASP A 88 11.99 -8.24 -8.79
C ASP A 88 10.48 -8.50 -8.87
N LYS A 89 9.87 -8.91 -7.75
CA LYS A 89 8.42 -9.12 -7.67
C LYS A 89 7.67 -7.79 -7.83
N LEU A 90 8.17 -6.72 -7.23
CA LEU A 90 7.57 -5.40 -7.37
C LEU A 90 7.69 -4.87 -8.80
N GLU A 91 8.85 -5.05 -9.46
CA GLU A 91 9.06 -4.72 -10.88
C GLU A 91 8.08 -5.47 -11.77
N THR A 92 8.00 -6.78 -11.58
CA THR A 92 7.13 -7.67 -12.36
C THR A 92 5.67 -7.25 -12.21
N PHE A 93 5.21 -7.08 -10.97
CA PHE A 93 3.85 -6.65 -10.67
C PHE A 93 3.54 -5.26 -11.26
N ALA A 94 4.45 -4.29 -11.10
CA ALA A 94 4.30 -2.93 -11.62
C ALA A 94 4.22 -2.90 -13.16
N GLY A 95 4.89 -3.85 -13.82
CA GLY A 95 4.97 -4.00 -15.27
C GLY A 95 3.80 -4.74 -15.92
N TYR A 96 2.88 -5.34 -15.16
CA TYR A 96 1.76 -6.09 -15.73
C TYR A 96 0.91 -5.25 -16.69
N VAL A 97 0.75 -5.74 -17.92
CA VAL A 97 -0.10 -5.11 -18.95
C VAL A 97 -1.56 -4.99 -18.48
N ARG A 98 -1.99 -5.90 -17.60
CA ARG A 98 -3.34 -5.93 -17.05
C ARG A 98 -3.73 -4.65 -16.31
N HIS A 99 -2.77 -3.92 -15.73
CA HIS A 99 -2.99 -2.60 -15.13
C HIS A 99 -3.64 -1.59 -16.10
N HIS A 100 -3.47 -1.78 -17.41
CA HIS A 100 -4.10 -0.93 -18.43
C HIS A 100 -5.64 -0.96 -18.32
N TYR A 101 -6.21 -2.10 -17.92
CA TYR A 101 -7.65 -2.33 -17.82
C TYR A 101 -8.18 -2.17 -16.39
N MET A 102 -7.32 -1.87 -15.42
CA MET A 102 -7.69 -1.71 -14.02
C MET A 102 -7.81 -0.23 -13.65
N PRO A 103 -8.77 0.16 -12.79
CA PRO A 103 -8.94 1.57 -12.45
C PRO A 103 -7.97 2.04 -11.35
N SER A 104 -7.42 1.15 -10.51
CA SER A 104 -6.40 1.49 -9.50
C SER A 104 -5.38 0.38 -9.25
N ALA A 105 -4.38 0.66 -8.41
CA ALA A 105 -3.47 -0.33 -7.86
C ALA A 105 -3.18 -0.05 -6.38
N VAL A 106 -3.00 -1.12 -5.61
CA VAL A 106 -2.71 -1.05 -4.17
C VAL A 106 -1.43 -1.81 -3.86
N PHE A 107 -0.61 -1.26 -2.98
CA PHE A 107 0.60 -1.88 -2.46
C PHE A 107 0.52 -1.85 -0.94
N VAL A 108 0.50 -3.00 -0.30
CA VAL A 108 0.57 -3.11 1.16
C VAL A 108 1.85 -3.82 1.53
N ILE A 109 2.70 -3.14 2.29
CA ILE A 109 4.07 -3.56 2.56
C ILE A 109 4.25 -3.53 4.07
N MET A 110 4.42 -4.71 4.65
CA MET A 110 4.38 -4.93 6.08
C MET A 110 5.66 -5.57 6.58
N GLY A 111 6.30 -4.98 7.58
CA GLY A 111 7.52 -5.50 8.15
C GLY A 111 8.08 -4.65 9.28
N ASN A 112 9.28 -4.99 9.73
CA ASN A 112 10.06 -4.08 10.56
C ASN A 112 10.60 -2.98 9.64
N GLY A 113 10.17 -1.75 9.87
CA GLY A 113 10.70 -0.60 9.15
C GLY A 113 11.93 -0.03 9.85
N SER A 114 12.73 0.68 9.08
CA SER A 114 13.83 1.52 9.53
C SER A 114 13.54 2.98 9.17
N SER A 115 14.52 3.87 9.35
CA SER A 115 14.42 5.24 8.84
C SER A 115 14.37 5.32 7.31
N THR A 116 14.93 4.33 6.60
CA THR A 116 15.12 4.38 5.13
C THR A 116 14.21 3.43 4.37
N GLY A 117 13.69 2.37 4.99
CA GLY A 117 12.94 1.35 4.27
C GLY A 117 12.29 0.27 5.14
N ILE A 118 11.94 -0.84 4.50
CA ILE A 118 11.40 -2.04 5.14
C ILE A 118 12.47 -3.14 5.07
N HIS A 119 12.78 -3.76 6.21
CA HIS A 119 13.71 -4.87 6.30
C HIS A 119 13.17 -6.11 5.58
N CYS A 120 13.97 -6.70 4.70
CA CYS A 120 13.75 -8.03 4.15
C CYS A 120 14.52 -9.09 4.95
N THR A 121 14.66 -10.30 4.43
CA THR A 121 15.39 -11.39 5.13
C THR A 121 16.90 -11.15 5.25
N ASP A 122 17.46 -10.31 4.38
CA ASP A 122 18.89 -9.99 4.25
C ASP A 122 19.17 -8.50 4.48
N GLU A 123 18.58 -7.61 3.67
CA GLU A 123 18.81 -6.17 3.69
C GLU A 123 17.49 -5.38 3.46
N PRO A 124 17.42 -4.09 3.83
CA PRO A 124 16.19 -3.32 3.63
C PRO A 124 16.01 -2.84 2.19
N VAL A 125 14.76 -2.82 1.71
CA VAL A 125 14.37 -2.10 0.48
C VAL A 125 13.86 -0.72 0.87
N THR A 126 14.38 0.33 0.22
CA THR A 126 14.09 1.71 0.61
C THR A 126 12.66 2.13 0.25
N TYR A 127 12.05 2.99 1.07
CA TYR A 127 10.75 3.59 0.76
C TYR A 127 10.80 4.33 -0.59
N LYS A 128 11.89 5.07 -0.82
CA LYS A 128 12.14 5.82 -2.07
C LYS A 128 12.17 4.90 -3.30
N PHE A 129 12.78 3.72 -3.21
CA PHE A 129 12.74 2.74 -4.31
C PHE A 129 11.31 2.33 -4.64
N ILE A 130 10.54 1.96 -3.62
CA ILE A 130 9.17 1.48 -3.75
C ILE A 130 8.28 2.59 -4.33
N GLU A 131 8.33 3.80 -3.76
CA GLU A 131 7.56 4.96 -4.22
C GLU A 131 7.91 5.34 -5.67
N ASN A 132 9.20 5.30 -6.03
CA ASN A 132 9.64 5.54 -7.41
C ASN A 132 9.15 4.46 -8.37
N LYS A 133 9.14 3.19 -7.95
CA LYS A 133 8.64 2.09 -8.78
C LYS A 133 7.14 2.24 -9.03
N VAL A 134 6.38 2.52 -7.99
CA VAL A 134 4.93 2.68 -8.07
C VAL A 134 4.54 3.93 -8.87
N SER A 135 5.14 5.08 -8.61
CA SER A 135 4.84 6.34 -9.33
C SER A 135 5.03 6.22 -10.84
N ARG A 136 5.99 5.40 -11.29
CA ARG A 136 6.36 5.24 -12.70
C ARG A 136 5.67 4.08 -13.42
N MET A 137 4.61 3.50 -12.85
CA MET A 137 3.83 2.44 -13.48
C MET A 137 3.21 2.91 -14.81
N LYS A 138 3.78 2.41 -15.92
CA LYS A 138 3.42 2.79 -17.30
C LYS A 138 1.92 2.77 -17.59
N TYR A 139 1.20 1.77 -17.07
CA TYR A 139 -0.22 1.54 -17.37
C TYR A 139 -1.19 2.23 -16.38
N MET A 140 -0.65 3.01 -15.43
CA MET A 140 -1.39 3.63 -14.32
C MET A 140 -1.30 5.17 -14.32
N LYS A 141 -0.98 5.79 -15.46
CA LYS A 141 -1.02 7.25 -15.61
C LYS A 141 -2.47 7.75 -15.51
N GLY A 142 -2.73 8.75 -14.67
CA GLY A 142 -4.09 9.28 -14.42
C GLY A 142 -4.97 8.36 -13.57
N LYS A 143 -4.38 7.34 -12.93
CA LYS A 143 -5.08 6.35 -12.11
C LYS A 143 -4.50 6.34 -10.69
N PRO A 144 -5.35 6.21 -9.65
CA PRO A 144 -4.89 6.21 -8.28
C PRO A 144 -4.01 4.99 -7.98
N LYS A 145 -2.88 5.25 -7.34
CA LYS A 145 -1.92 4.28 -6.84
C LYS A 145 -1.79 4.51 -5.34
N MET A 146 -2.00 3.48 -4.54
CA MET A 146 -2.01 3.61 -3.08
C MET A 146 -0.97 2.68 -2.47
N ILE A 147 -0.11 3.23 -1.62
CA ILE A 147 0.89 2.47 -0.86
C ILE A 147 0.56 2.58 0.62
N PHE A 148 0.44 1.44 1.29
CA PHE A 148 0.29 1.35 2.73
C PHE A 148 1.53 0.67 3.31
N PHE A 149 2.29 1.43 4.07
CA PHE A 149 3.42 0.91 4.82
C PHE A 149 3.00 0.65 6.26
N GLN A 150 3.13 -0.60 6.69
CA GLN A 150 2.96 -0.98 8.08
C GLN A 150 4.30 -1.45 8.65
N GLY A 151 4.94 -0.55 9.38
CA GLY A 151 6.24 -0.76 9.99
C GLY A 151 6.64 0.46 10.82
N ASN A 152 7.59 0.28 11.73
CA ASN A 152 8.12 1.40 12.51
C ASN A 152 8.95 2.31 11.60
N ARG A 153 8.92 3.62 11.85
CA ARG A 153 9.87 4.58 11.28
C ARG A 153 10.81 5.05 12.38
N GLU A 154 12.03 4.53 12.39
CA GLU A 154 13.07 5.07 13.26
C GLU A 154 13.48 6.47 12.78
N LYS A 155 14.04 7.29 13.67
CA LYS A 155 14.58 8.62 13.29
C LYS A 155 15.66 8.44 12.24
N ALA A 156 15.57 9.19 11.14
CA ALA A 156 16.70 9.34 10.22
C ALA A 156 17.89 9.87 11.03
N LYS A 157 18.98 9.09 11.09
CA LYS A 157 20.30 9.66 11.37
C LYS A 157 20.68 10.47 10.13
N GLU A 158 21.35 11.60 10.33
CA GLU A 158 21.71 12.58 9.29
C GLU A 158 22.06 11.89 7.95
N GLU A 159 21.31 12.27 6.91
CA GLU A 159 21.47 11.73 5.55
C GLU A 159 22.90 12.01 5.06
N THR A 160 23.55 10.99 4.50
CA THR A 160 24.84 11.17 3.82
C THR A 160 24.62 11.56 2.36
N GLU A 161 25.53 12.34 1.78
CA GLU A 161 25.46 12.89 0.41
C GLU A 161 25.20 11.87 -0.73
N ALA A 162 25.24 10.56 -0.44
CA ALA A 162 24.88 9.50 -1.37
C ALA A 162 23.36 9.33 -1.61
N ASP A 163 22.49 9.99 -0.83
CA ASP A 163 21.03 9.91 -0.94
C ASP A 163 20.39 10.96 -1.90
N ILE A 164 21.21 11.86 -2.43
CA ILE A 164 20.92 12.87 -3.47
C ILE A 164 21.15 12.19 -4.85
N ASP A 165 20.29 12.08 -5.85
CA ASP A 165 18.97 12.62 -6.17
C ASP A 165 18.27 11.63 -7.12
N MET A 166 17.00 11.37 -6.87
CA MET A 166 16.01 11.10 -7.92
C MET A 166 14.74 11.67 -7.32
N GLU A 167 14.52 12.96 -7.56
CA GLU A 167 13.23 13.58 -7.28
C GLU A 167 12.14 12.68 -7.87
N ILE A 168 11.07 12.48 -7.09
CA ILE A 168 9.86 11.85 -7.60
C ILE A 168 9.31 12.82 -8.65
N SER A 169 9.74 12.65 -9.90
CA SER A 169 9.50 13.60 -10.99
C SER A 169 8.02 13.72 -11.36
N ASP A 170 7.19 12.79 -10.89
CA ASP A 170 5.74 12.82 -11.07
C ASP A 170 5.05 11.95 -9.99
N ALA A 171 4.76 12.55 -8.83
CA ALA A 171 3.99 11.91 -7.76
C ALA A 171 2.46 11.98 -8.01
N SER A 172 2.03 12.36 -9.22
CA SER A 172 0.61 12.46 -9.52
C SER A 172 -0.11 11.13 -9.30
N ASP A 173 -1.29 11.22 -8.72
CA ASP A 173 -2.17 10.09 -8.42
C ASP A 173 -1.56 9.07 -7.44
N LEU A 174 -0.52 9.43 -6.68
CA LEU A 174 0.09 8.58 -5.65
C LEU A 174 -0.38 8.99 -4.25
N LEU A 175 -0.94 8.05 -3.51
CA LEU A 175 -1.24 8.18 -2.09
C LEU A 175 -0.32 7.25 -1.29
N VAL A 176 0.46 7.81 -0.37
CA VAL A 176 1.31 7.03 0.54
C VAL A 176 0.81 7.18 1.97
N VAL A 177 0.59 6.04 2.63
CA VAL A 177 0.04 5.95 3.98
C VAL A 177 1.02 5.18 4.86
N HIS A 178 1.32 5.73 6.03
CA HIS A 178 2.17 5.09 7.03
C HIS A 178 1.38 4.79 8.30
N SER A 179 1.65 3.63 8.91
CA SER A 179 1.06 3.25 10.20
C SER A 179 1.58 4.08 11.38
N THR A 180 2.78 4.66 11.25
CA THR A 180 3.42 5.48 12.29
C THR A 180 3.75 6.86 11.75
N THR A 181 3.58 7.89 12.57
CA THR A 181 4.14 9.22 12.30
C THR A 181 5.66 9.18 12.48
N SER A 182 6.40 9.90 11.65
CA SER A 182 7.76 10.29 12.02
C SER A 182 7.67 11.19 13.25
N ASP A 183 8.33 10.85 14.36
CA ASP A 183 8.40 11.71 15.54
C ASP A 183 9.11 13.03 15.20
N LEU A 184 8.37 13.98 14.64
CA LEU A 184 8.75 15.38 14.62
C LEU A 184 8.60 15.86 16.06
N GLY A 185 9.74 16.12 16.70
CA GLY A 185 9.83 16.48 18.11
C GLY A 185 8.75 17.48 18.50
N GLY A 186 8.00 17.15 19.55
CA GLY A 186 7.12 18.10 20.19
C GLY A 186 7.92 19.36 20.52
N VAL A 187 7.50 20.48 19.94
CA VAL A 187 7.77 21.78 20.54
C VAL A 187 6.97 21.77 21.83
N GLU A 188 7.69 21.69 22.96
CA GLU A 188 7.11 22.06 24.25
C GLU A 188 6.59 23.51 24.13
N ILE A 189 5.27 23.67 24.29
CA ILE A 189 4.63 24.96 24.56
C ILE A 189 4.51 25.15 26.06
#